data_AF-A0A9W7UNB1-F1
#
_entry.id   AF-A0A9W7UNB1-F1
#
_cell.length_a   1.000
_cell.length_b   1.000
_cell.length_c   1.000
_cell.angle_alpha   90.00
_cell.angle_beta   90.00
_cell.angle_gamma   90.00
#
_symmetry.space_group_name_H-M   'P 1'
#
loop_
_entity.id
_entity.type
_entity.pdbx_description
1 polymer ?
#
loop_
_entity_poly.entity_id
_entity_poly.type
_entity_poly.pdbx_seq_one_letter_code
_entity_poly.pdbx_strand_id
1 'polypeptide(L)'
;MFKKLVVGALATGIMLSGAGGAMAATPNTESPKPEKVTMAAEKKTLRVPGFATREEIPNKVVTVIGITWYLKGATKEMDKTWTAYYEGWSN
;
A
#
# COMPACT_ATOMS: atom_id res chain seq x y z
N MET A 1 15.56 2.53 31.88
CA MET A 1 16.16 1.25 31.43
C MET A 1 16.07 1.19 29.91
N PHE A 2 17.17 1.47 29.23
CA PHE A 2 17.23 1.53 27.76
C PHE A 2 17.31 0.12 27.17
N LYS A 3 16.28 -0.29 26.42
CA LYS A 3 16.30 -1.53 25.65
C LYS A 3 16.89 -1.24 24.28
N LYS A 4 18.15 -1.65 24.07
CA LYS A 4 18.82 -1.64 22.76
C LYS A 4 18.10 -2.63 21.85
N LEU A 5 17.48 -2.15 20.77
CA LEU A 5 17.03 -3.01 19.69
C LEU A 5 18.04 -2.93 18.54
N VAL A 6 18.48 -4.12 18.15
CA VAL A 6 19.51 -4.44 17.18
C VAL A 6 19.13 -3.91 15.79
N VAL A 7 20.01 -3.10 15.23
CA VAL A 7 20.04 -2.74 13.80
C VAL A 7 20.40 -4.01 13.03
N GLY A 8 19.41 -4.61 12.37
CA GLY A 8 19.63 -5.62 11.34
C GLY A 8 19.59 -4.96 9.98
N ALA A 9 20.76 -4.72 9.39
CA ALA A 9 20.87 -4.27 8.00
C ALA A 9 20.38 -5.40 7.08
N LEU A 10 19.22 -5.23 6.44
CA LEU A 10 18.77 -6.10 5.36
C LEU A 10 19.51 -5.71 4.09
N ALA A 11 20.71 -6.27 3.91
CA ALA A 11 21.42 -6.25 2.65
C ALA A 11 20.91 -7.40 1.77
N THR A 12 20.00 -7.10 0.85
CA THR A 12 19.67 -7.99 -0.27
C THR A 12 20.11 -7.32 -1.56
N GLY A 13 21.34 -7.63 -1.97
CA GLY A 13 21.86 -7.29 -3.28
C GLY A 13 21.31 -8.25 -4.33
N ILE A 14 20.62 -7.71 -5.33
CA ILE A 14 20.34 -8.41 -6.58
C ILE A 14 21.09 -7.63 -7.67
N MET A 15 22.32 -8.05 -7.95
CA MET A 15 22.99 -7.70 -9.20
C MET A 15 22.54 -8.72 -10.24
N LEU A 16 21.58 -8.35 -11.08
CA LEU A 16 21.23 -9.13 -12.26
C LEU A 16 22.06 -8.62 -13.45
N SER A 17 23.31 -9.07 -13.53
CA SER A 17 24.10 -9.01 -14.76
C SER A 17 23.98 -10.35 -15.48
N GLY A 18 23.37 -10.35 -16.66
CA GLY A 18 23.26 -11.54 -17.51
C GLY A 18 22.97 -11.13 -18.94
N ALA A 19 23.99 -11.24 -19.79
CA ALA A 19 24.00 -10.92 -21.21
C ALA A 19 23.12 -11.87 -22.04
N GLY A 20 22.63 -11.39 -23.18
CA GLY A 20 21.94 -12.20 -24.17
C GLY A 20 21.54 -11.36 -25.37
N GLY A 21 22.49 -11.08 -26.25
CA GLY A 21 22.20 -10.47 -27.55
C GLY A 21 21.51 -11.47 -28.48
N ALA A 22 20.45 -11.03 -29.14
CA ALA A 22 20.00 -11.58 -30.42
C ALA A 22 19.27 -10.46 -31.16
N MET A 23 19.91 -9.94 -32.22
CA MET A 23 19.25 -9.09 -33.20
C MET A 23 18.39 -9.98 -34.10
N ALA A 24 17.11 -9.65 -34.25
CA ALA A 24 16.26 -10.17 -35.31
C ALA A 24 15.60 -8.99 -36.02
N ALA A 25 15.79 -8.92 -37.33
CA ALA A 25 15.31 -7.83 -38.18
C ALA A 25 13.95 -8.16 -38.80
N THR A 26 12.94 -7.32 -38.50
CA THR A 26 11.73 -6.95 -39.32
C THR A 26 10.70 -8.07 -39.61
N PRO A 27 9.37 -7.82 -39.77
CA PRO A 27 8.75 -6.62 -40.36
C PRO A 27 7.66 -5.95 -39.51
N ASN A 28 7.31 -4.73 -39.93
CA ASN A 28 6.26 -3.86 -39.41
C ASN A 28 4.97 -4.61 -39.04
N THR A 29 4.80 -4.88 -37.74
CA THR A 29 3.49 -5.08 -37.15
C THR A 29 3.13 -3.74 -36.53
N GLU A 30 2.11 -3.09 -37.09
CA GLU A 30 1.47 -1.91 -36.56
C GLU A 30 1.31 -2.10 -35.05
N SER A 31 2.11 -1.37 -34.27
CA SER A 31 2.07 -1.47 -32.83
C SER A 31 0.68 -1.02 -32.41
N PRO A 32 -0.15 -1.86 -31.75
CA PRO A 32 -1.27 -1.31 -31.03
C PRO A 32 -0.64 -0.41 -29.98
N LYS A 33 -0.77 0.90 -30.21
CA LYS A 33 -0.40 1.95 -29.27
C LYS A 33 -0.99 1.48 -27.94
N PRO A 34 -0.19 1.13 -26.92
CA PRO A 34 -0.77 0.71 -25.67
C PRO A 34 -1.62 1.88 -25.22
N GLU A 35 -2.94 1.71 -25.21
CA GLU A 35 -3.82 2.64 -24.54
C GLU A 35 -3.23 2.74 -23.14
N LYS A 36 -2.69 3.92 -22.84
CA LYS A 36 -2.21 4.24 -21.51
C LYS A 36 -3.48 4.28 -20.67
N VAL A 37 -3.92 3.11 -20.21
CA VAL A 37 -4.90 3.03 -19.15
C VAL A 37 -4.18 3.64 -17.96
N THR A 38 -4.40 4.93 -17.77
CA THR A 38 -4.05 5.60 -16.53
C THR A 38 -4.94 4.94 -15.48
N MET A 39 -4.44 3.87 -14.86
CA MET A 39 -4.98 3.35 -13.62
C MET A 39 -4.71 4.43 -12.58
N ALA A 40 -5.59 5.43 -12.55
CA ALA A 40 -5.52 6.51 -11.60
C ALA A 40 -5.91 5.94 -10.25
N ALA A 41 -5.04 6.09 -9.27
CA ALA A 41 -5.30 5.67 -7.90
C ALA A 41 -6.58 6.32 -7.39
N GLU A 42 -7.62 5.52 -7.16
CA GLU A 42 -8.87 5.97 -6.59
C GLU A 42 -8.74 6.03 -5.07
N LYS A 43 -9.12 7.18 -4.49
CA LYS A 43 -9.17 7.36 -3.05
C LYS A 43 -10.39 6.62 -2.49
N LYS A 44 -10.15 5.66 -1.59
CA LYS A 44 -11.21 4.89 -0.91
C LYS A 44 -11.25 5.23 0.58
N THR A 45 -12.41 5.01 1.19
CA THR A 45 -12.63 5.16 2.63
C THR A 45 -12.95 3.81 3.27
N LEU A 46 -12.43 3.57 4.47
CA LEU A 46 -12.68 2.36 5.27
C LEU A 46 -13.18 2.77 6.65
N ARG A 47 -14.36 2.25 7.05
CA ARG A 47 -14.95 2.47 8.36
C ARG A 47 -14.73 1.21 9.22
N VAL A 48 -14.11 1.39 10.39
CA VAL A 48 -13.85 0.30 11.33
C VAL A 48 -14.45 0.67 12.69
N PRO A 49 -15.61 0.10 13.06
CA PRO A 49 -16.23 0.31 14.36
C PRO A 49 -15.65 -0.61 15.44
N GLY A 50 -15.96 -0.33 16.71
CA GLY A 50 -15.78 -1.29 17.81
C GLY A 50 -14.53 -1.12 18.66
N PHE A 51 -13.84 0.02 18.60
CA PHE A 51 -12.73 0.32 19.51
C PHE A 51 -13.25 0.79 20.87
N ALA A 52 -12.69 0.32 21.98
CA ALA A 52 -13.16 0.71 23.31
C ALA A 52 -12.64 2.12 23.68
N THR A 53 -11.42 2.45 23.25
CA THR A 53 -10.79 3.75 23.51
C THR A 53 -10.26 4.39 22.21
N ARG A 54 -9.97 5.70 22.25
CA ARG A 54 -9.47 6.42 21.07
C ARG A 54 -8.04 5.98 20.72
N GLU A 55 -7.27 5.64 21.74
CA GLU A 55 -5.85 5.29 21.73
C GLU A 55 -5.60 3.89 21.17
N GLU A 56 -6.59 3.00 21.25
CA GLU A 56 -6.56 1.68 20.63
C GLU A 56 -6.65 1.73 19.09
N ILE A 57 -7.08 2.86 18.53
CA ILE A 57 -7.24 3.01 17.09
C ILE A 57 -5.86 3.14 16.45
N PRO A 58 -5.43 2.17 15.62
CA PRO A 58 -4.14 2.26 14.97
C PRO A 58 -4.12 3.42 13.96
N ASN A 59 -2.98 4.12 13.86
CA ASN A 59 -2.82 5.21 12.89
C ASN A 59 -2.78 4.71 11.43
N LYS A 60 -2.49 3.43 11.23
CA LYS A 60 -2.44 2.77 9.93
C LYS A 60 -2.89 1.33 10.02
N VAL A 61 -3.57 0.85 8.99
CA VAL A 61 -3.89 -0.58 8.81
C VAL A 61 -3.50 -1.01 7.40
N VAL A 62 -2.94 -2.21 7.28
CA VAL A 62 -2.58 -2.80 5.99
C VAL A 62 -3.52 -3.98 5.75
N THR A 63 -4.26 -3.96 4.64
CA THR A 63 -5.15 -5.06 4.29
C THR A 63 -4.38 -6.19 3.61
N VAL A 64 -4.99 -7.38 3.53
CA VAL A 64 -4.41 -8.58 2.91
C VAL A 64 -3.97 -8.35 1.47
N ILE A 65 -4.67 -7.46 0.76
CA ILE A 65 -4.35 -7.04 -0.62
C ILE A 65 -3.24 -5.98 -0.70
N GLY A 66 -2.55 -5.69 0.41
CA GLY A 66 -1.42 -4.77 0.47
C GLY A 66 -1.78 -3.28 0.50
N ILE A 67 -3.07 -2.92 0.55
CA ILE A 67 -3.48 -1.51 0.63
C ILE A 67 -3.20 -1.00 2.04
N THR A 68 -2.41 0.08 2.13
CA THR A 68 -2.20 0.82 3.37
C THR A 68 -3.26 1.90 3.52
N TRP A 69 -3.99 1.84 4.63
CA TRP A 69 -5.02 2.80 5.00
C TRP A 69 -4.52 3.65 6.17
N TYR A 70 -4.69 4.96 6.06
CA TYR A 70 -4.26 5.93 7.05
C TYR A 70 -5.45 6.50 7.79
N LEU A 71 -5.35 6.57 9.12
CA LEU A 71 -6.39 7.11 9.96
C LEU A 71 -6.62 8.59 9.64
N LYS A 72 -7.87 8.97 9.40
CA LYS A 72 -8.26 10.35 9.11
C LYS A 72 -9.10 10.96 10.20
N GLY A 73 -9.89 10.14 10.87
CA GLY A 73 -10.71 10.58 11.99
C GLY A 73 -11.20 9.40 12.80
N ALA A 74 -11.73 9.70 13.97
CA ALA A 74 -12.57 8.76 14.70
C ALA A 74 -13.68 9.52 15.40
N THR A 75 -14.84 8.88 15.49
CA THR A 75 -16.03 9.43 16.12
C THR A 75 -16.41 8.53 17.28
N LYS A 76 -16.77 9.13 18.41
CA LYS A 76 -17.32 8.42 19.55
C LYS A 76 -18.80 8.17 19.31
N GLU A 77 -19.19 6.91 19.31
CA GLU A 77 -20.56 6.45 19.11
C GLU A 77 -21.37 6.52 20.42
N MET A 78 -22.69 6.44 20.32
CA MET A 78 -23.59 6.53 21.48
C MET A 78 -23.41 5.37 22.48
N ASP A 79 -22.95 4.22 21.99
CA ASP A 79 -22.65 3.02 22.79
C ASP A 79 -21.30 3.11 23.54
N LYS A 80 -20.67 4.29 23.54
CA LYS A 80 -19.35 4.58 24.11
C LYS A 80 -18.18 3.92 23.40
N THR A 81 -18.40 3.22 22.29
CA THR A 81 -17.33 2.74 21.43
C THR A 81 -16.85 3.84 20.49
N TRP A 82 -15.71 3.62 19.86
CA TRP A 82 -15.15 4.49 18.84
C TRP A 82 -15.19 3.81 17.47
N THR A 83 -15.57 4.59 16.47
CA THR A 83 -15.49 4.23 15.07
C THR A 83 -14.36 4.99 14.42
N ALA A 84 -13.43 4.27 13.79
CA ALA A 84 -12.31 4.82 13.04
C ALA A 84 -12.63 4.94 11.55
N TYR A 85 -12.17 6.02 10.93
CA TYR A 85 -12.29 6.29 9.50
C TYR A 85 -10.90 6.39 8.89
N TYR A 86 -10.62 5.54 7.91
CA TYR A 86 -9.35 5.51 7.21
C TYR A 86 -9.52 5.87 5.73
N GLU A 87 -8.43 6.36 5.15
CA GLU A 87 -8.32 6.60 3.71
C GLU A 87 -7.13 5.82 3.14
N GLY A 88 -7.35 5.22 1.98
CA GLY A 88 -6.35 4.49 1.22
C GLY A 88 -6.51 4.75 -0.27
N TRP A 89 -5.57 4.25 -1.05
CA TRP A 89 -5.58 4.35 -2.51
C TRP A 89 -5.56 2.96 -3.13
N SER A 90 -6.44 2.73 -4.10
CA SER A 90 -6.46 1.52 -4.92
C SER A 90 -6.28 1.92 -6.37
N ASN A 91 -5.43 1.20 -7.10
CA ASN A 91 -5.36 1.26 -8.56
C ASN A 91 -6.30 0.22 -9.18
#